data_AF-A0A8J4X9F8-F1
#
_entry.id   AF-A0A8J4X9F8-F1
#
_cell.length_a   1.000
_cell.length_b   1.000
_cell.length_c   1.000
_cell.angle_alpha   90.00
_cell.angle_beta   90.00
_cell.angle_gamma   90.00
#
_symmetry.space_group_name_H-M   'P 1'
#
loop_
_entity.id
_entity.type
_entity.pdbx_description
1 polymer ?
#
loop_
_entity_poly.entity_id
_entity_poly.type
_entity_poly.pdbx_seq_one_letter_code
_entity_poly.pdbx_strand_id
1 'polypeptide(L)' 'AACIPVLLSNGWELPFSEVIDWSKAAIIGDERLLLQIPSITRSVDAERILALRQQTQFLWDSYFSSVDKIVLTTLE' A
#
# COMPACT_ATOMS: atom_id res chain seq x y z
N ALA A 1 -1.52 -9.73 11.02
CA ALA A 1 -0.98 -8.96 9.89
C ALA A 1 -1.40 -7.51 10.07
N ALA A 2 -0.48 -6.55 10.05
CA ALA A 2 -0.78 -5.12 10.25
C ALA A 2 0.38 -4.23 9.76
N CYS A 3 1.16 -4.72 8.81
CA CYS A 3 2.26 -3.95 8.22
C CYS A 3 1.67 -2.97 7.21
N ILE A 4 2.26 -1.77 7.13
CA ILE A 4 1.94 -0.79 6.08
C ILE A 4 3.10 -0.86 5.08
N PRO A 5 2.83 -1.12 3.79
CA PRO A 5 3.87 -1.10 2.77
C PRO A 5 4.42 0.32 2.60
N VAL A 6 5.74 0.43 2.49
CA VAL A 6 6.45 1.67 2.13
C VAL A 6 7.02 1.48 0.73
N LEU A 7 6.64 2.34 -0.20
CA LEU A 7 7.00 2.26 -1.61
C LEU A 7 7.90 3.45 -1.97
N LEU A 8 9.02 3.13 -2.61
CA LEU A 8 10.04 4.09 -3.03
C LEU A 8 10.33 3.86 -4.51
N SER A 9 9.43 4.33 -5.36
CA SER A 9 9.56 4.20 -6.80
C SER A 9 8.73 5.28 -7.48
N ASN A 10 9.38 6.02 -8.37
CA ASN A 10 8.76 7.14 -9.08
C ASN A 10 7.98 6.70 -10.33
N GLY A 11 8.05 5.43 -10.73
CA GLY A 11 7.46 4.92 -11.98
C GLY A 11 6.90 3.51 -11.89
N TRP A 12 6.61 3.02 -10.68
CA TRP A 12 5.95 1.73 -10.53
C TRP A 12 4.44 1.87 -10.70
N GLU A 13 3.90 1.06 -11.61
CA GLU A 13 2.48 0.79 -11.70
C GLU A 13 2.16 -0.34 -10.71
N LEU A 14 1.32 -0.03 -9.74
CA LEU A 14 0.96 -0.96 -8.67
C LEU A 14 -0.19 -1.86 -9.13
N PRO A 15 -0.28 -3.11 -8.63
CA PRO A 15 -1.33 -4.02 -9.05
C PRO A 15 -2.71 -3.39 -8.85
N PHE A 16 -3.55 -3.52 -9.89
CA PHE A 16 -4.92 -3.00 -9.89
C PHE A 16 -5.00 -1.49 -9.65
N SER A 17 -4.03 -0.70 -10.12
CA SER A 17 -3.97 0.77 -9.97
C SER A 17 -5.23 1.50 -10.46
N GLU A 18 -5.91 0.92 -11.43
CA GLU A 18 -7.15 1.41 -12.03
C GLU A 18 -8.34 1.38 -11.05
N VAL A 19 -8.27 0.55 -10.00
CA VAL A 19 -9.35 0.40 -9.01
C VAL A 19 -8.89 0.61 -7.56
N ILE A 20 -7.60 0.40 -7.26
CA ILE A 20 -7.02 0.59 -5.94
C ILE A 20 -6.32 1.95 -5.84
N ASP A 21 -6.84 2.81 -4.97
CA ASP A 21 -6.14 4.02 -4.54
C ASP A 21 -5.07 3.69 -3.48
N TRP A 22 -3.85 3.44 -3.95
CA TRP A 22 -2.72 3.06 -3.11
C TRP A 22 -2.28 4.15 -2.13
N SER A 23 -2.66 5.41 -2.34
CA SER A 23 -2.38 6.49 -1.38
C SER A 23 -3.10 6.27 -0.03
N LYS A 24 -4.12 5.41 0.00
CA LYS A 24 -4.88 5.04 1.21
C LYS A 24 -4.38 3.76 1.89
N ALA A 25 -3.45 3.04 1.28
CA ALA A 25 -2.97 1.75 1.78
C ALA A 25 -1.45 1.68 1.96
N ALA A 26 -0.69 2.59 1.33
CA ALA A 26 0.76 2.60 1.38
C ALA A 26 1.31 3.98 1.74
N ILE A 27 2.54 4.01 2.26
CA ILE A 27 3.35 5.21 2.34
C ILE A 27 4.18 5.28 1.06
N ILE A 28 3.93 6.27 0.23
CA ILE A 28 4.63 6.47 -1.05
C ILE A 28 5.63 7.61 -0.86
N GLY A 29 6.90 7.34 -1.19
CA GLY A 29 7.97 8.32 -1.15
C GLY A 29 8.77 8.32 -2.45
N ASP A 30 9.40 9.46 -2.74
CA ASP A 30 10.38 9.55 -3.82
C ASP A 30 11.59 8.66 -3.50
N GLU A 31 12.07 7.89 -4.47
CA GLU A 31 13.23 7.01 -4.33
C GLU A 31 14.49 7.76 -3.85
N ARG A 32 14.61 9.05 -4.17
CA ARG A 32 15.71 9.94 -3.75
C ARG A 32 15.70 10.20 -2.25
N LEU A 33 14.58 9.97 -1.58
CA LEU A 33 14.39 10.17 -0.15
C LEU A 33 14.64 8.89 0.67
N LEU A 34 15.23 7.84 0.08
CA LEU A 34 15.50 6.56 0.75
C LEU A 34 16.08 6.70 2.17
N LEU A 35 17.05 7.60 2.37
CA LEU A 35 17.68 7.82 3.67
C LEU A 35 16.77 8.53 4.69
N GLN A 36 15.74 9.23 4.23
CA GLN A 36 14.80 9.98 5.08
C GLN A 36 13.61 9.14 5.52
N ILE A 37 13.41 7.95 4.95
CA ILE A 37 12.26 7.07 5.21
C ILE A 37 12.06 6.72 6.69
N PRO A 38 13.11 6.44 7.49
CA PRO A 38 12.92 6.23 8.92
C PRO A 38 12.32 7.45 9.64
N SER A 39 12.62 8.67 9.19
CA SER A 39 12.04 9.89 9.76
C SER A 39 10.59 10.05 9.31
N ILE A 40 10.32 9.89 8.02
CA ILE A 40 8.98 10.02 7.42
C ILE A 40 8.00 9.04 8.06
N THR A 41 8.40 7.78 8.19
CA THR A 41 7.55 6.73 8.79
C THR A 41 7.25 6.98 10.27
N ARG A 42 8.20 7.58 11.02
CA ARG A 42 8.00 7.97 12.42
C ARG A 42 7.13 9.22 12.60
N SER A 43 7.05 10.09 11.59
CA SER A 43 6.19 11.28 11.63
C SER A 43 4.74 11.01 11.25
N VAL A 44 4.37 9.77 10.91
CA VAL A 44 2.98 9.43 10.58
C VAL A 44 2.16 9.29 11.86
N ASP A 45 1.07 10.04 11.94
CA ASP A 45 0.17 10.03 13.10
C ASP A 45 -0.50 8.66 13.31
N ALA A 46 -0.80 8.33 14.58
CA ALA A 46 -1.38 7.04 14.95
C ALA A 46 -2.74 6.77 14.28
N GLU A 47 -3.57 7.79 14.11
CA GLU A 47 -4.86 7.68 13.39
C GLU A 47 -4.64 7.30 11.93
N ARG A 48 -3.66 7.93 11.28
CA ARG A 48 -3.30 7.61 9.90
C ARG A 48 -2.73 6.20 9.79
N ILE A 49 -1.89 5.77 10.74
CA ILE A 49 -1.38 4.40 10.82
C ILE A 49 -2.54 3.40 10.93
N LEU A 50 -3.54 3.67 11.77
CA LEU A 50 -4.70 2.79 11.93
C LEU A 50 -5.49 2.68 10.63
N ALA A 51 -5.77 3.80 9.97
CA ALA A 51 -6.49 3.82 8.69
C ALA A 51 -5.73 3.05 7.59
N LEU A 52 -4.42 3.27 7.45
CA LEU A 52 -3.57 2.55 6.49
C LEU A 52 -3.58 1.03 6.74
N ARG A 53 -3.52 0.61 8.00
CA ARG A 53 -3.58 -0.82 8.39
C ARG A 53 -4.92 -1.45 8.04
N GLN A 54 -6.02 -0.77 8.36
CA GLN A 54 -7.37 -1.25 8.04
C GLN A 54 -7.54 -1.40 6.52
N GLN A 55 -7.11 -0.39 5.76
CA GLN A 55 -7.16 -0.44 4.30
C GLN A 55 -6.29 -1.58 3.74
N THR A 56 -5.07 -1.75 4.24
CA THR A 56 -4.18 -2.84 3.81
C THR A 56 -4.80 -4.21 4.07
N GLN A 57 -5.41 -4.40 5.25
CA GLN A 57 -6.08 -5.66 5.59
C GLN A 57 -7.27 -5.93 4.65
N PHE A 58 -8.11 -4.91 4.40
CA PHE A 58 -9.21 -5.02 3.45
C PHE A 58 -8.72 -5.39 2.04
N LEU A 59 -7.66 -4.75 1.55
CA LEU A 59 -7.12 -5.04 0.23
C LEU A 59 -6.54 -6.46 0.15
N TRP A 60 -5.85 -6.92 1.20
CA TRP A 60 -5.37 -8.29 1.28
C TRP A 60 -6.52 -9.28 1.16
N ASP A 61 -7.55 -9.12 1.99
CA ASP A 61 -8.69 -10.04 2.03
C ASP A 61 -9.51 -10.01 0.74
N SER A 62 -9.60 -8.88 0.05
CA SER A 62 -10.38 -8.75 -1.18
C SER A 62 -9.62 -9.18 -2.43
N TYR A 63 -8.33 -8.84 -2.55
CA TYR A 63 -7.59 -8.92 -3.81
C TYR A 63 -6.37 -9.85 -3.79
N PHE A 64 -5.70 -10.03 -2.65
CA PHE A 64 -4.38 -10.67 -2.61
C PHE A 64 -4.30 -11.96 -1.78
N SER A 65 -5.37 -12.34 -1.05
CA SER A 65 -5.32 -13.46 -0.11
C SER A 65 -5.19 -14.85 -0.75
N SER A 66 -5.34 -14.96 -2.07
CA SER A 66 -5.09 -16.18 -2.85
C SER A 66 -4.78 -15.85 -4.30
N VAL A 67 -4.14 -16.80 -5.02
CA VAL A 67 -3.91 -16.68 -6.46
C VAL A 67 -5.23 -16.53 -7.22
N ASP A 68 -6.26 -17.28 -6.85
CA ASP A 68 -7.58 -17.21 -7.49
C ASP A 68 -8.19 -15.80 -7.42
N LYS A 69 -8.07 -15.12 -6.26
CA LYS A 69 -8.55 -13.73 -6.10
C LYS A 69 -7.76 -12.74 -6.94
N ILE A 70 -6.45 -12.93 -7.03
CA ILE A 70 -5.60 -12.09 -7.88
C ILE A 70 -6.05 -12.23 -9.35
N VAL A 71 -6.24 -13.46 -9.83
CA VAL A 71 -6.67 -13.71 -11.22
C VAL A 71 -8.08 -13.19 -11.48
N LEU A 72 -9.04 -13.45 -10.60
CA LEU A 72 -10.43 -13.00 -10.79
C LEU A 72 -10.51 -11.46 -10.90
N THR A 73 -9.72 -10.75 -10.09
CA THR A 73 -9.67 -9.28 -10.13
C THR A 73 -9.15 -8.74 -11.48
N THR A 74 -8.29 -9.49 -12.19
CA THR A 74 -7.80 -9.09 -13.53
C THR A 74 -8.81 -9.33 -14.66
N LEU A 75 -9.86 -10.11 -14.42
CA LEU A 75 -10.82 -10.56 -15.45
C LEU A 75 -12.15 -9.78 -15.43
N GLU A 76 -12.32 -8.86 -14.48
CA GLU A 76 -13.43 -7.87 -14.45
C GLU A 76 -13.06 -6.60 -15.22
#